data_AF-A0A1V9Y3P8-F1
#
_entry.id   AF-A0A1V9Y3P8-F1
#
_cell.length_a   1.000
_cell.length_b   1.000
_cell.length_c   1.000
_cell.angle_alpha   90.00
_cell.angle_beta   90.00
_cell.angle_gamma   90.00
#
_symmetry.space_group_name_H-M   'P 1'
#
loop_
_entity.id
_entity.type
_entity.pdbx_description
1 polymer ?
#
loop_
_entity_poly.entity_id
_entity_poly.type
_entity_poly.pdbx_seq_one_letter_code
_entity_poly.pdbx_strand_id
1 'polypeptide(L)'
;MGRRPARCYRYCKNKPYPKSRFCRGVPDPKIRIYDLGRKKARVDEFPLCVHLVSREFEQLSSEALEAARICANKYLVKTCGKDAFHLRVRLHPYHVLRINKMLSCAGADRLQTGMRGAFGKPQGTVARVDIGQIIMSVRAKEAHRENVVEALRRAKFKFPGRQRVYVSRKWGFTKWDQEDYQEMREDGRLKPDGVTCQYRNGHGPFSKWCQIQRELKGL
;
A
#
# COMPACT_ATOMS: atom_id res chain seq x y z
N MET A 1 10.81 10.00 -26.58
CA MET A 1 9.48 10.57 -26.26
C MET A 1 9.19 10.39 -24.79
N GLY A 2 8.87 11.46 -24.08
CA GLY A 2 8.60 11.44 -22.64
C GLY A 2 7.35 10.65 -22.26
N ARG A 3 7.17 10.43 -20.96
CA ARG A 3 5.97 9.78 -20.43
C ARG A 3 4.74 10.68 -20.63
N ARG A 4 3.59 10.09 -20.96
CA ARG A 4 2.33 10.84 -21.07
C ARG A 4 1.92 11.42 -19.70
N PRO A 5 1.30 12.61 -19.67
CA PRO A 5 0.72 13.15 -18.44
C PRO A 5 -0.29 12.18 -17.81
N ALA A 6 -0.30 12.11 -16.48
CA ALA A 6 -1.15 11.17 -15.74
C ALA A 6 -2.67 11.36 -15.99
N ARG A 7 -3.09 12.56 -16.43
CA ARG A 7 -4.49 12.83 -16.80
C ARG A 7 -5.07 11.84 -17.82
N CYS A 8 -4.24 11.30 -18.71
CA CYS A 8 -4.67 10.31 -19.71
C CYS A 8 -5.07 8.96 -19.10
N TYR A 9 -4.56 8.65 -17.92
CA TYR A 9 -4.68 7.35 -17.26
C TYR A 9 -5.34 7.43 -15.88
N ARG A 10 -5.85 8.60 -15.46
CA ARG A 10 -6.41 8.79 -14.11
C ARG A 10 -7.59 7.88 -13.83
N TYR A 11 -8.52 7.72 -14.78
CA TYR A 11 -9.78 7.03 -14.52
C TYR A 11 -9.74 5.54 -14.89
N CYS A 12 -10.38 4.72 -14.06
CA CYS A 12 -10.57 3.28 -14.26
C CYS A 12 -11.64 2.96 -15.32
N LYS A 13 -11.32 3.20 -16.60
CA LYS A 13 -12.28 2.99 -17.71
C LYS A 13 -12.26 1.60 -18.36
N ASN A 14 -11.11 0.93 -18.37
CA ASN A 14 -10.93 -0.35 -19.06
C ASN A 14 -11.06 -1.53 -18.09
N LYS A 15 -11.28 -2.75 -18.60
CA LYS A 15 -11.15 -3.97 -17.79
C LYS A 15 -9.72 -4.11 -17.21
N PRO A 16 -9.53 -4.75 -16.04
CA PRO A 16 -8.20 -5.01 -15.50
C PRO A 16 -7.33 -5.78 -16.51
N TYR A 17 -6.12 -5.27 -16.72
CA TYR A 17 -5.16 -5.83 -17.67
C TYR A 17 -3.83 -6.03 -16.94
N PRO A 18 -3.58 -7.22 -16.36
CA PRO A 18 -2.37 -7.50 -15.60
C PRO A 18 -1.22 -8.04 -16.47
N LYS A 19 0.00 -7.99 -15.93
CA LYS A 19 1.13 -8.74 -16.48
C LYS A 19 0.78 -10.23 -16.45
N SER A 20 0.80 -10.88 -17.61
CA SER A 20 0.33 -12.26 -17.79
C SER A 20 1.03 -12.92 -18.98
N ARG A 21 0.78 -14.21 -19.23
CA ARG A 21 1.30 -14.93 -20.41
C ARG A 21 0.91 -14.28 -21.75
N PHE A 22 -0.20 -13.54 -21.75
CA PHE A 22 -0.73 -12.82 -22.91
C PHE A 22 -0.22 -11.37 -23.01
N CYS A 23 0.06 -10.74 -21.86
CA CYS A 23 0.63 -9.38 -21.81
C CYS A 23 2.14 -9.47 -21.50
N ARG A 24 2.93 -9.67 -22.55
CA ARG A 24 4.40 -9.73 -22.50
C ARG A 24 5.03 -8.35 -22.70
N GLY A 25 6.30 -8.19 -22.34
CA GLY A 25 7.04 -6.93 -22.50
C GLY A 25 6.56 -5.80 -21.57
N VAL A 26 5.92 -6.15 -20.46
CA VAL A 26 5.46 -5.18 -19.46
C VAL A 26 6.67 -4.65 -18.69
N PRO A 27 6.89 -3.32 -18.66
CA PRO A 27 7.94 -2.75 -17.84
C PRO A 27 7.60 -2.93 -16.37
N ASP A 28 8.63 -3.13 -15.56
CA ASP A 28 8.44 -3.29 -14.14
C ASP A 28 7.98 -1.99 -13.45
N PRO A 29 7.24 -2.10 -12.33
CA PRO A 29 6.79 -0.93 -11.57
C PRO A 29 7.96 -0.13 -11.01
N LYS A 30 7.77 1.20 -10.92
CA LYS A 30 8.77 2.08 -10.31
C LYS A 30 8.92 1.86 -8.81
N ILE A 31 7.81 1.64 -8.10
CA ILE A 31 7.82 1.21 -6.71
C ILE A 31 8.29 -0.24 -6.61
N ARG A 32 9.36 -0.47 -5.84
CA ARG A 32 9.94 -1.80 -5.59
C ARG A 32 9.84 -2.23 -4.14
N ILE A 33 9.78 -1.26 -3.22
CA ILE A 33 9.79 -1.49 -1.78
C ILE A 33 8.46 -0.97 -1.22
N TYR A 34 7.70 -1.86 -0.60
CA TYR A 34 6.38 -1.53 -0.03
C TYR A 34 6.43 -1.29 1.48
N ASP A 35 7.41 -1.87 2.18
CA ASP A 35 7.61 -1.73 3.62
C ASP A 35 8.90 -0.96 3.95
N LEU A 36 8.80 0.01 4.86
CA LEU A 36 9.89 0.90 5.29
C LEU A 36 9.92 1.05 6.81
N GLY A 37 11.01 1.66 7.30
CA GLY A 37 11.28 1.79 8.74
C GLY A 37 11.62 0.43 9.36
N ARG A 38 11.26 0.24 10.62
CA ARG A 38 11.56 -0.99 11.37
C ARG A 38 10.50 -2.07 11.12
N LYS A 39 10.53 -2.66 9.92
CA LYS A 39 9.61 -3.73 9.48
C LYS A 39 9.64 -5.03 10.32
N LYS A 40 10.70 -5.24 11.11
CA LYS A 40 10.86 -6.38 12.02
C LYS A 40 10.35 -6.10 13.44
N ALA A 41 9.90 -4.88 13.73
CA ALA A 41 9.33 -4.56 15.04
C ALA A 41 8.13 -5.47 15.32
N ARG A 42 8.00 -5.91 16.57
CA ARG A 42 6.86 -6.74 16.98
C ARG A 42 5.56 -5.95 16.93
N VAL A 43 4.45 -6.66 16.88
CA VAL A 43 3.09 -6.07 16.87
C VAL A 43 2.84 -5.18 18.09
N ASP A 44 3.41 -5.53 19.24
CA ASP A 44 3.19 -4.81 20.50
C ASP A 44 3.97 -3.49 20.61
N GLU A 45 4.98 -3.28 19.75
CA GLU A 45 5.84 -2.09 19.85
C GLU A 45 5.18 -0.83 19.25
N PHE A 46 4.26 -0.99 18.30
CA PHE A 46 3.66 0.10 17.52
C PHE A 46 2.13 0.04 17.54
N PRO A 47 1.49 0.55 18.62
CA PRO A 47 0.04 0.54 18.79
C PRO A 47 -0.70 1.52 17.88
N LEU A 48 -0.11 2.69 17.59
CA LEU A 48 -0.74 3.71 16.77
C LEU A 48 -0.80 3.25 15.31
N CYS A 49 -1.93 3.46 14.64
CA CYS A 49 -2.01 3.34 13.19
C CYS A 49 -2.69 4.54 12.53
N VAL A 50 -2.09 5.03 11.44
CA VAL A 50 -2.64 6.12 10.62
C VAL A 50 -2.68 5.67 9.17
N HIS A 51 -3.81 5.91 8.51
CA HIS A 51 -4.07 5.53 7.13
C HIS A 51 -4.22 6.75 6.23
N LEU A 52 -3.66 6.66 5.03
CA LEU A 52 -3.99 7.54 3.92
C LEU A 52 -4.98 6.80 3.01
N VAL A 53 -6.17 7.37 2.84
CA VAL A 53 -7.31 6.72 2.17
C VAL A 53 -7.72 7.54 0.95
N SER A 54 -8.00 6.86 -0.17
CA SER A 54 -8.56 7.49 -1.37
C SER A 54 -10.04 7.82 -1.18
N ARG A 55 -10.47 9.00 -1.63
CA ARG A 55 -11.90 9.36 -1.73
C ARG A 55 -12.42 9.32 -3.17
N GLU A 56 -11.62 8.82 -4.10
CA GLU A 56 -11.96 8.75 -5.53
C GLU A 56 -11.68 7.36 -6.09
N PHE A 57 -12.47 6.98 -7.10
CA PHE A 57 -12.22 5.80 -7.91
C PHE A 57 -11.28 6.16 -9.07
N GLU A 58 -10.01 5.80 -8.94
CA GLU A 58 -8.96 6.23 -9.86
C GLU A 58 -7.78 5.25 -9.95
N GLN A 59 -6.84 5.55 -10.84
CA GLN A 59 -5.61 4.81 -11.04
C GLN A 59 -4.43 5.62 -10.52
N LEU A 60 -3.74 5.08 -9.53
CA LEU A 60 -2.52 5.65 -8.98
C LEU A 60 -1.32 5.02 -9.67
N SER A 61 -0.50 5.86 -10.31
CA SER A 61 0.69 5.36 -11.01
C SER A 61 1.77 4.82 -10.08
N SER A 62 2.55 3.84 -10.56
CA SER A 62 3.67 3.27 -9.79
C SER A 62 4.69 4.33 -9.36
N GLU A 63 4.84 5.38 -10.16
CA GLU A 63 5.71 6.52 -9.94
C GLU A 63 5.15 7.47 -8.88
N ALA A 64 3.82 7.67 -8.87
CA ALA A 64 3.15 8.43 -7.81
C ALA A 64 3.26 7.70 -6.46
N LEU A 65 3.08 6.37 -6.46
CA LEU A 65 3.28 5.53 -5.27
C LEU A 65 4.72 5.64 -4.75
N GLU A 66 5.72 5.59 -5.63
CA GLU A 66 7.12 5.73 -5.24
C GLU A 66 7.45 7.14 -4.73
N ALA A 67 6.92 8.19 -5.38
CA ALA A 67 7.10 9.57 -4.94
C ALA A 67 6.48 9.82 -3.56
N ALA A 68 5.25 9.34 -3.34
CA ALA A 68 4.56 9.42 -2.05
C ALA A 68 5.31 8.67 -0.96
N ARG A 69 5.78 7.46 -1.27
CA ARG A 69 6.60 6.62 -0.38
C ARG A 69 7.87 7.34 0.07
N ILE A 70 8.65 7.87 -0.87
CA ILE A 70 9.88 8.62 -0.57
C ILE A 70 9.57 9.86 0.26
N CYS A 71 8.51 10.60 -0.09
CA CYS A 71 8.11 11.83 0.60
C CYS A 71 7.77 11.56 2.07
N ALA A 72 6.92 10.57 2.34
CA ALA A 72 6.57 10.17 3.70
C ALA A 72 7.80 9.69 4.49
N ASN A 73 8.61 8.82 3.88
CA ASN A 73 9.78 8.24 4.54
C ASN A 73 10.83 9.29 4.91
N LYS A 74 11.14 10.24 4.01
CA LYS A 74 12.10 11.31 4.28
C LYS A 74 11.68 12.16 5.48
N TYR A 75 10.39 12.49 5.58
CA TYR A 75 9.88 13.28 6.70
C TYR A 75 9.96 12.48 8.01
N LEU A 76 9.44 11.25 8.03
CA LEU A 76 9.42 10.41 9.22
C LEU A 76 10.82 10.08 9.75
N VAL A 77 11.77 9.78 8.87
CA VAL A 77 13.16 9.53 9.28
C VAL A 77 13.79 10.77 9.91
N LYS A 78 13.48 11.97 9.39
CA LYS A 78 13.98 13.23 9.95
C LYS A 78 13.37 13.57 11.31
N THR A 79 12.07 13.35 11.49
CA THR A 79 11.34 13.81 12.69
C THR A 79 11.28 12.77 13.80
N CYS A 80 11.10 11.50 13.47
CA CYS A 80 10.88 10.42 14.43
C CYS A 80 12.08 9.48 14.55
N GLY A 81 12.97 9.47 13.55
CA GLY A 81 14.02 8.47 13.41
C GLY A 81 13.54 7.21 12.68
N LYS A 82 14.48 6.48 12.08
CA LYS A 82 14.20 5.30 11.23
C LYS A 82 13.55 4.14 12.00
N ASP A 83 13.85 4.01 13.29
CA ASP A 83 13.42 2.87 14.11
C ASP A 83 12.10 3.09 14.85
N ALA A 84 11.50 4.27 14.72
CA ALA A 84 10.29 4.67 15.46
C ALA A 84 8.98 4.40 14.71
N PHE A 85 9.05 3.93 13.45
CA PHE A 85 7.86 3.68 12.64
C PHE A 85 8.03 2.48 11.71
N HIS A 86 6.90 1.97 11.23
CA HIS A 86 6.80 1.04 10.12
C HIS A 86 5.75 1.55 9.14
N LEU A 87 6.18 1.91 7.94
CA LEU A 87 5.32 2.38 6.85
C LEU A 87 5.12 1.26 5.84
N ARG A 88 3.87 1.02 5.45
CA ARG A 88 3.47 0.07 4.41
C ARG A 88 2.63 0.76 3.34
N VAL A 89 3.06 0.69 2.09
CA VAL A 89 2.21 0.98 0.93
C VAL A 89 1.34 -0.25 0.70
N ARG A 90 0.00 -0.10 0.80
CA ARG A 90 -0.93 -1.24 0.68
C ARG A 90 -1.29 -1.55 -0.76
N LEU A 91 -1.25 -0.54 -1.63
CA LEU A 91 -1.59 -0.68 -3.03
C LEU A 91 -0.43 -1.25 -3.86
N HIS A 92 -0.77 -2.15 -4.77
CA HIS A 92 0.17 -2.75 -5.70
C HIS A 92 -0.24 -2.44 -7.15
N PRO A 93 0.67 -1.95 -7.99
CA PRO A 93 0.36 -1.55 -9.37
C PRO A 93 0.34 -2.77 -10.30
N TYR A 94 -0.74 -3.54 -10.26
CA TYR A 94 -0.91 -4.71 -11.13
C TYR A 94 -1.45 -4.38 -12.51
N HIS A 95 -2.18 -3.26 -12.66
CA HIS A 95 -2.77 -2.91 -13.95
C HIS A 95 -1.73 -2.28 -14.88
N VAL A 96 -1.64 -2.79 -16.10
CA VAL A 96 -0.73 -2.32 -17.15
C VAL A 96 -1.42 -1.31 -18.04
N LEU A 97 -0.79 -0.15 -18.19
CA LEU A 97 -1.17 0.88 -19.15
C LEU A 97 -0.63 0.55 -20.54
N ARG A 98 -1.42 0.90 -21.55
CA ARG A 98 -1.05 0.75 -22.95
C ARG A 98 -0.98 2.10 -23.63
N ILE A 99 -0.02 2.24 -24.55
CA ILE A 99 0.14 3.41 -25.39
C ILE A 99 0.26 2.98 -26.86
N ASN A 100 -0.60 3.54 -27.71
CA ASN A 100 -0.33 3.58 -29.14
C ASN A 100 0.58 4.80 -29.37
N LYS A 101 1.87 4.57 -29.60
CA LYS A 101 2.86 5.65 -29.75
C LYS A 101 2.73 6.23 -31.15
N MET A 102 2.39 7.52 -31.22
CA MET A 102 2.47 8.28 -32.46
C MET A 102 3.92 8.77 -32.65
N LEU A 103 4.41 8.77 -33.89
CA LEU A 103 5.66 9.42 -34.24
C LEU A 103 5.44 10.93 -34.24
N SER A 104 6.37 11.66 -33.63
CA SER A 104 6.37 13.12 -33.61
C SER A 104 7.57 13.60 -34.41
N CYS A 105 7.47 13.50 -35.74
CA CYS A 105 8.42 14.01 -36.71
C CYS A 105 7.66 14.54 -37.92
N ALA A 106 8.27 15.45 -38.69
CA ALA A 106 7.71 15.88 -39.97
C ALA A 106 7.61 14.68 -40.93
N GLY A 107 6.48 14.54 -41.63
CA GLY A 107 6.21 13.38 -42.49
C GLY A 107 5.84 12.09 -41.76
N ALA A 108 5.48 12.15 -40.46
CA ALA A 108 5.07 10.97 -39.67
C ALA A 108 3.85 10.23 -40.26
N ASP A 109 3.00 10.94 -41.00
CA ASP A 109 1.85 10.39 -41.73
C ASP A 109 2.25 9.30 -42.72
N ARG A 110 3.44 9.43 -43.33
CA ARG A 110 3.97 8.46 -44.31
C ARG A 110 4.54 7.21 -43.66
N LEU A 111 5.03 7.34 -42.42
CA LEU A 111 5.81 6.31 -41.72
C LEU A 111 4.98 5.52 -40.71
N GLN A 112 3.83 6.04 -40.31
CA GLN A 112 3.00 5.42 -39.28
C GLN A 112 1.62 5.03 -39.81
N THR A 113 1.09 3.91 -39.33
CA THR A 113 -0.24 3.41 -39.66
C THR A 113 -1.40 4.20 -39.02
N GLY A 114 -1.12 5.31 -38.34
CA GLY A 114 -2.13 6.10 -37.62
C GLY A 114 -2.91 5.26 -36.60
N MET A 115 -4.22 5.13 -36.81
CA MET A 115 -5.13 4.38 -35.93
C MET A 115 -5.42 2.94 -36.38
N ARG A 116 -4.91 2.52 -37.54
CA ARG A 116 -5.02 1.12 -38.00
C ARG A 116 -4.18 0.23 -37.09
N GLY A 117 -4.82 -0.78 -36.48
CA GLY A 117 -4.17 -1.68 -35.52
C GLY A 117 -3.80 -1.01 -34.19
N ALA A 118 -4.60 -0.05 -33.70
CA ALA A 118 -4.30 0.80 -32.53
C ALA A 118 -4.26 0.10 -31.14
N PHE A 119 -3.91 -1.19 -31.08
CA PHE A 119 -3.68 -1.86 -29.81
C PHE A 119 -2.32 -1.43 -29.23
N GLY A 120 -2.37 -0.61 -28.18
CA GLY A 120 -1.17 -0.02 -27.60
C GLY A 120 -0.22 -1.05 -26.97
N LYS A 121 1.08 -0.74 -27.00
CA LYS A 121 2.12 -1.53 -26.30
C LYS A 121 2.12 -1.19 -24.80
N PRO A 122 2.47 -2.13 -23.90
CA PRO A 122 2.67 -1.85 -22.49
C PRO A 122 3.69 -0.73 -22.24
N GLN A 123 3.37 0.23 -21.37
CA GLN A 123 4.24 1.39 -21.09
C GLN A 123 4.50 1.67 -19.62
N GLY A 124 3.61 1.24 -18.73
CA GLY A 124 3.75 1.46 -17.29
C GLY A 124 2.69 0.72 -16.51
N THR A 125 2.82 0.73 -15.19
CA THR A 125 1.89 0.05 -14.29
C THR A 125 1.24 1.04 -13.32
N VAL A 126 0.00 0.74 -12.94
CA VAL A 126 -0.83 1.53 -12.05
C VAL A 126 -1.58 0.63 -11.09
N ALA A 127 -1.83 1.13 -9.88
CA ALA A 127 -2.75 0.53 -8.94
C ALA A 127 -4.14 1.12 -9.19
N ARG A 128 -5.16 0.27 -9.27
CA ARG A 128 -6.56 0.71 -9.30
C ARG A 128 -7.03 0.83 -7.86
N VAL A 129 -7.73 1.91 -7.56
CA VAL A 129 -8.11 2.27 -6.20
C VAL A 129 -9.59 2.59 -6.14
N ASP A 130 -10.28 1.99 -5.17
CA ASP A 130 -11.68 2.26 -4.86
C ASP A 130 -11.84 3.36 -3.82
N ILE A 131 -13.05 3.93 -3.77
CA ILE A 131 -13.41 4.92 -2.76
C ILE A 131 -13.36 4.25 -1.38
N GLY A 132 -12.63 4.85 -0.45
CA GLY A 132 -12.42 4.30 0.89
C GLY A 132 -11.25 3.31 1.00
N GLN A 133 -10.60 2.96 -0.11
CA GLN A 133 -9.46 2.04 -0.06
C GLN A 133 -8.20 2.73 0.49
N ILE A 134 -7.50 2.01 1.37
CA ILE A 134 -6.27 2.47 2.01
C ILE A 134 -5.10 2.41 1.02
N ILE A 135 -4.44 3.54 0.80
CA ILE A 135 -3.26 3.68 -0.07
C ILE A 135 -1.98 3.34 0.72
N MET A 136 -1.78 4.02 1.84
CA MET A 136 -0.60 3.89 2.70
C MET A 136 -1.03 3.76 4.15
N SER A 137 -0.26 3.03 4.94
CA SER A 137 -0.46 2.88 6.37
C SER A 137 0.85 3.06 7.09
N VAL A 138 0.82 3.76 8.21
CA VAL A 138 1.98 3.90 9.09
C VAL A 138 1.55 3.44 10.47
N ARG A 139 2.35 2.56 11.07
CA ARG A 139 2.27 2.29 12.50
C ARG A 139 3.50 2.83 13.21
N ALA A 140 3.31 3.37 14.40
CA ALA A 140 4.37 4.00 15.17
C ALA A 140 4.02 3.97 16.67
N LYS A 141 4.88 4.57 17.49
CA LYS A 141 4.54 4.93 18.87
C LYS A 141 3.59 6.14 18.88
N GLU A 142 2.76 6.24 19.91
CA GLU A 142 1.75 7.31 20.04
C GLU A 142 2.35 8.71 20.11
N ALA A 143 3.54 8.86 20.69
CA ALA A 143 4.28 10.12 20.76
C ALA A 143 4.56 10.74 19.37
N HIS A 144 4.50 9.96 18.29
CA HIS A 144 4.76 10.44 16.93
C HIS A 144 3.49 10.68 16.10
N ARG A 145 2.31 10.69 16.72
CA ARG A 145 1.02 10.80 16.03
C ARG A 145 0.95 11.98 15.05
N GLU A 146 1.29 13.18 15.51
CA GLU A 146 1.21 14.39 14.69
C GLU A 146 2.18 14.36 13.50
N ASN A 147 3.41 13.90 13.75
CA ASN A 147 4.42 13.72 12.72
C ASN A 147 3.97 12.71 11.65
N VAL A 148 3.31 11.62 12.05
CA VAL A 148 2.77 10.63 11.10
C VAL A 148 1.64 11.23 10.26
N VAL A 149 0.75 12.01 10.88
CA VAL A 149 -0.33 12.70 10.15
C VAL A 149 0.24 13.69 9.13
N GLU A 150 1.24 14.48 9.50
CA GLU A 150 1.90 15.42 8.59
C GLU A 150 2.67 14.70 7.47
N ALA A 151 3.33 13.57 7.76
CA ALA A 151 3.99 12.75 6.75
C ALA A 151 3.00 12.30 5.66
N LEU A 152 1.82 11.82 6.08
CA LEU A 152 0.77 11.39 5.16
C LEU A 152 0.08 12.57 4.46
N ARG A 153 -0.03 13.73 5.12
CA ARG A 153 -0.48 14.97 4.47
C ARG A 153 0.46 15.36 3.33
N ARG A 154 1.78 15.26 3.52
CA ARG A 154 2.77 15.53 2.46
C ARG A 154 2.71 14.50 1.34
N ALA A 155 2.56 13.22 1.68
CA ALA A 155 2.41 12.15 0.71
C ALA A 155 1.17 12.33 -0.18
N LYS A 156 0.05 12.82 0.38
CA LYS A 156 -1.20 13.02 -0.35
C LYS A 156 -1.03 13.94 -1.58
N PHE A 157 -0.17 14.95 -1.51
CA PHE A 157 0.10 15.86 -2.62
C PHE A 157 0.80 15.19 -3.82
N LYS A 158 1.28 13.95 -3.67
CA LYS A 158 1.85 13.16 -4.77
C LYS A 158 0.81 12.33 -5.51
N PHE A 159 -0.41 12.25 -4.99
CA PHE A 159 -1.51 11.54 -5.62
C PHE A 159 -2.45 12.51 -6.35
N PRO A 160 -3.06 12.10 -7.47
CA PRO A 160 -4.20 12.81 -8.05
C PRO A 160 -5.41 12.75 -7.11
N GLY A 161 -6.41 13.60 -7.31
CA GLY A 161 -7.68 13.50 -6.58
C GLY A 161 -7.63 13.91 -5.11
N ARG A 162 -8.63 13.46 -4.35
CA ARG A 162 -8.81 13.78 -2.93
C ARG A 162 -8.47 12.57 -2.06
N GLN A 163 -7.48 12.74 -1.19
CA GLN A 163 -7.17 11.78 -0.12
C GLN A 163 -7.47 12.37 1.24
N ARG A 164 -7.79 11.48 2.19
CA ARG A 164 -8.01 11.82 3.60
C ARG A 164 -7.12 10.98 4.49
N VAL A 165 -6.57 11.62 5.51
CA VAL A 165 -5.80 10.96 6.55
C VAL A 165 -6.75 10.60 7.68
N TYR A 166 -6.71 9.34 8.12
CA TYR A 166 -7.50 8.84 9.24
C TYR A 166 -6.59 8.22 10.28
N VAL A 167 -6.82 8.55 11.54
CA VAL A 167 -6.24 7.82 12.67
C VAL A 167 -7.12 6.61 12.93
N SER A 168 -6.55 5.42 12.86
CA SER A 168 -7.28 4.18 13.09
C SER A 168 -7.48 3.95 14.59
N ARG A 169 -8.60 3.33 14.95
CA ARG A 169 -8.84 2.79 16.31
C ARG A 169 -8.16 1.45 16.53
N LYS A 170 -7.60 0.86 15.48
CA LYS A 170 -6.99 -0.47 15.49
C LYS A 170 -5.58 -0.46 16.05
N TRP A 171 -5.21 -1.56 16.69
CA TRP A 171 -3.84 -1.77 17.15
C TRP A 171 -2.89 -2.01 15.98
N GLY A 172 -2.09 -1.00 15.63
CA GLY A 172 -1.10 -1.08 14.56
C GLY A 172 -1.68 -1.60 13.24
N PHE A 173 -1.11 -2.67 12.69
CA PHE A 173 -1.60 -3.29 11.44
C PHE A 173 -2.55 -4.46 11.66
N THR A 174 -3.03 -4.67 12.89
CA THR A 174 -3.98 -5.73 13.18
C THR A 174 -5.40 -5.35 12.76
N LYS A 175 -6.32 -6.31 12.88
CA LYS A 175 -7.74 -6.12 12.57
C LYS A 175 -8.57 -5.66 13.77
N TRP A 176 -8.02 -5.74 14.97
CA TRP A 176 -8.70 -5.52 16.26
C TRP A 176 -8.56 -4.06 16.71
N ASP A 177 -9.54 -3.57 17.43
CA ASP A 177 -9.47 -2.27 18.10
C ASP A 177 -8.49 -2.32 19.29
N GLN A 178 -8.02 -1.17 19.74
CA GLN A 178 -6.96 -1.09 20.75
C GLN A 178 -7.35 -1.74 22.08
N GLU A 179 -8.59 -1.51 22.54
CA GLU A 179 -9.15 -2.07 23.78
C GLU A 179 -9.25 -3.59 23.69
N ASP A 180 -9.94 -4.10 22.66
CA ASP A 180 -10.08 -5.54 22.40
C ASP A 180 -8.72 -6.26 22.27
N TYR A 181 -7.73 -5.61 21.65
CA TYR A 181 -6.40 -6.19 21.49
C TYR A 181 -5.70 -6.38 22.83
N GLN A 182 -5.84 -5.43 23.76
CA GLN A 182 -5.24 -5.53 25.09
C GLN A 182 -5.88 -6.67 25.88
N GLU A 183 -7.22 -6.72 25.94
CA GLU A 183 -7.95 -7.78 26.63
C GLU A 183 -7.61 -9.17 26.07
N MET A 184 -7.69 -9.35 24.75
CA MET A 184 -7.39 -10.64 24.13
C MET A 184 -5.91 -11.05 24.23
N ARG A 185 -5.00 -10.08 24.44
CA ARG A 185 -3.59 -10.35 24.68
C ARG A 185 -3.36 -10.81 26.12
N GLU A 186 -4.01 -10.17 27.09
CA GLU A 186 -3.97 -10.55 28.51
C GLU A 186 -4.57 -11.95 28.73
N ASP A 187 -5.69 -12.23 28.07
CA ASP A 187 -6.32 -13.56 28.02
C ASP A 187 -5.44 -14.64 27.34
N GLY A 188 -4.37 -14.25 26.64
CA GLY A 188 -3.54 -15.18 25.86
C GLY A 188 -4.21 -15.74 24.59
N ARG A 189 -5.34 -15.16 24.17
CA ARG A 189 -6.03 -15.47 22.89
C ARG A 189 -5.26 -14.95 21.69
N LEU A 190 -4.52 -13.85 21.84
CA LEU A 190 -3.62 -13.33 20.82
C LEU A 190 -2.17 -13.69 21.12
N LYS A 191 -1.54 -14.37 20.16
CA LYS A 191 -0.10 -14.64 20.18
C LYS A 191 0.61 -13.68 19.21
N PRO A 192 1.55 -12.84 19.67
CA PRO A 192 2.36 -12.02 18.78
C PRO A 192 3.12 -12.87 17.76
N ASP A 193 3.02 -12.51 16.47
CA ASP A 193 3.67 -13.21 15.35
C ASP A 193 4.27 -12.20 14.36
N GLY A 194 5.44 -11.66 14.74
CA GLY A 194 6.12 -10.61 13.99
C GLY A 194 5.32 -9.31 13.95
N VAL A 195 4.98 -8.85 12.74
CA VAL A 195 4.23 -7.60 12.52
C VAL A 195 2.75 -7.75 12.92
N THR A 196 2.21 -8.96 12.81
CA THR A 196 0.81 -9.30 13.07
C THR A 196 0.68 -10.17 14.32
N CYS A 197 -0.54 -10.60 14.62
CA CYS A 197 -0.83 -11.51 15.72
C CYS A 197 -1.62 -12.72 15.17
N GLN A 198 -1.37 -13.90 15.74
CA GLN A 198 -2.20 -15.08 15.53
C GLN A 198 -3.34 -15.08 16.55
N TYR A 199 -4.55 -15.34 16.06
CA TYR A 199 -5.74 -15.46 16.89
C TYR A 199 -6.02 -16.93 17.19
N ARG A 200 -6.06 -17.28 18.47
CA ARG A 200 -6.43 -18.60 18.97
C ARG A 200 -7.95 -18.65 19.15
N ASN A 201 -8.66 -19.13 18.13
CA ASN A 201 -10.13 -19.23 18.13
C ASN A 201 -10.67 -20.50 18.82
N GLY A 202 -9.79 -21.35 19.37
CA GLY A 202 -10.18 -22.63 19.98
C GLY A 202 -10.59 -23.73 19.00
N HIS A 203 -10.52 -23.48 17.68
CA HIS A 203 -10.92 -24.43 16.65
C HIS A 203 -9.71 -25.17 16.09
N GLY A 204 -9.73 -26.50 16.14
CA GLY A 204 -8.67 -27.37 15.63
C GLY A 204 -8.62 -28.71 16.36
N PRO A 205 -7.60 -29.54 16.10
CA PRO A 205 -7.42 -30.81 16.81
C PRO A 205 -7.36 -30.58 18.33
N PHE A 206 -8.13 -31.37 19.09
CA PHE A 206 -8.22 -31.26 20.54
C PHE A 206 -6.86 -31.36 21.24
N SER A 207 -5.96 -32.21 20.72
CA SER A 207 -4.58 -32.33 21.22
C SER A 207 -3.82 -31.00 21.21
N LYS A 208 -3.95 -30.21 20.12
CA LYS A 208 -3.34 -28.87 20.01
C LYS A 208 -3.99 -27.88 20.97
N TRP A 209 -5.31 -27.97 21.16
CA TRP A 209 -6.00 -27.13 22.14
C TRP A 209 -5.50 -27.41 23.56
N CYS A 210 -5.41 -28.68 23.97
CA CYS A 210 -4.88 -29.07 25.28
C CYS A 210 -3.44 -28.56 25.49
N GLN A 211 -2.57 -28.67 24.48
CA GLN A 211 -1.21 -28.15 24.53
C GLN A 211 -1.19 -26.63 24.76
N ILE A 212 -2.01 -25.89 24.02
CA ILE A 212 -2.13 -24.42 24.19
C ILE A 212 -2.63 -24.06 25.59
N GLN A 213 -3.62 -24.78 26.12
CA GLN A 213 -4.13 -24.52 27.48
C GLN A 213 -3.09 -24.80 28.56
N ARG A 214 -2.25 -25.83 28.38
CA ARG A 214 -1.11 -26.10 29.27
C ARG A 214 -0.09 -24.96 29.21
N GLU A 215 0.32 -24.55 28.00
CA GLU A 215 1.20 -23.40 27.79
C GLU A 215 0.68 -22.12 28.46
N LEU A 216 -0.62 -21.84 28.36
CA LEU A 216 -1.25 -20.66 28.97
C LEU A 216 -1.28 -20.73 30.50
N LYS A 217 -1.40 -21.92 31.08
CA LYS A 217 -1.36 -22.14 32.54
C LYS A 217 0.07 -22.27 33.09
N GLY A 218 1.09 -22.24 32.24
CA GLY A 218 2.49 -22.43 32.64
C GLY A 218 2.84 -23.88 33.04
N LEU A 219 2.06 -24.87 32.59
CA LEU A 219 2.23 -26.30 32.81
C LEU A 219 2.90 -26.97 31.61
#